data_AF-A0A4S8KS44-F1
#
_entry.id   AF-A0A4S8KS44-F1
#
_cell.length_a   1.000
_cell.length_b   1.000
_cell.length_c   1.000
_cell.angle_alpha   90.00
_cell.angle_beta   90.00
_cell.angle_gamma   90.00
#
_symmetry.space_group_name_H-M   'P 1'
#
loop_
_entity.id
_entity.type
_entity.pdbx_description
1 polymer ?
#
loop_
_entity_poly.entity_id
_entity_poly.type
_entity_poly.pdbx_seq_one_letter_code
_entity_poly.pdbx_strand_id
1 'polypeptide(L)'
;MSTNPSNQTQSPSTNHDSTPRVPRASKSKVPLGSGDSIGAGDTYLVLDVLPEELSKTVFAKVRDEVKWDVMHHRGGEVPRLVAVEGEIGEDGSIPVYRHPSDESPPLNTFSSTVRLIRDHA
;
A
#
# COMPACT_ATOMS: atom_id res chain seq x y z
N MET A 1 23.98 46.29 -35.48
CA MET A 1 22.70 47.01 -35.66
C MET A 1 21.74 46.06 -36.35
N SER A 2 20.68 45.64 -35.66
CA SER A 2 19.37 45.29 -36.21
C SER A 2 18.51 44.72 -35.08
N THR A 3 17.49 45.49 -34.72
CA THR A 3 16.37 45.15 -33.85
C THR A 3 15.40 44.20 -34.56
N ASN A 4 14.62 43.41 -33.81
CA ASN A 4 13.14 43.41 -33.71
C ASN A 4 12.62 42.06 -33.13
N PRO A 5 11.33 41.89 -32.76
CA PRO A 5 10.87 42.03 -31.38
C PRO A 5 10.12 40.80 -30.82
N SER A 6 9.80 40.87 -29.53
CA SER A 6 8.95 39.95 -28.76
C SER A 6 7.60 39.68 -29.44
N ASN A 7 7.25 38.40 -29.57
CA ASN A 7 5.90 37.98 -29.99
C ASN A 7 5.14 37.44 -28.77
N GLN A 8 4.18 38.22 -28.27
CA GLN A 8 3.21 37.75 -27.28
C GLN A 8 2.14 36.93 -27.99
N THR A 9 2.03 35.64 -27.68
CA THR A 9 0.88 34.83 -28.08
C THR A 9 -0.10 34.79 -26.92
N GLN A 10 -1.25 35.44 -27.09
CA GLN A 10 -2.38 35.43 -26.18
C GLN A 10 -3.08 34.06 -26.24
N SER A 11 -3.30 33.43 -25.10
CA SER A 11 -4.10 32.22 -24.96
C SER A 11 -5.60 32.56 -25.05
N PRO A 12 -6.43 31.78 -25.75
CA PRO A 12 -7.85 32.06 -25.86
C PRO A 12 -8.60 31.74 -24.56
N SER A 13 -9.51 32.64 -24.19
CA SER A 13 -10.42 32.55 -23.06
C SER A 13 -11.44 31.42 -23.22
N THR A 14 -11.42 30.43 -22.33
CA THR A 14 -12.49 29.43 -22.21
C THR A 14 -13.53 29.91 -21.19
N ASN A 15 -14.72 30.28 -21.69
CA ASN A 15 -15.90 30.56 -20.88
C ASN A 15 -16.32 29.28 -20.15
N HIS A 16 -16.15 29.24 -18.82
CA HIS A 16 -16.72 28.19 -17.98
C HIS A 16 -18.22 28.47 -17.79
N ASP A 17 -19.04 27.67 -18.46
CA ASP A 17 -20.48 27.59 -18.22
C ASP A 17 -20.72 27.07 -16.79
N SER A 18 -21.16 27.97 -15.91
CA SER A 18 -21.42 27.69 -14.50
C SER A 18 -22.84 27.14 -14.32
N THR A 19 -23.06 25.89 -14.71
CA THR A 19 -24.26 25.16 -14.30
C THR A 19 -24.16 24.79 -12.82
N PRO A 20 -25.18 25.07 -11.98
CA PRO A 20 -25.16 24.69 -10.56
C PRO A 20 -25.10 23.17 -10.39
N ARG A 21 -24.04 22.68 -9.76
CA ARG A 21 -23.86 21.25 -9.46
C ARG A 21 -24.86 20.83 -8.39
N VAL A 22 -25.91 20.10 -8.78
CA VAL A 22 -26.85 19.48 -7.85
C VAL A 22 -26.07 18.56 -6.87
N PRO A 23 -26.24 18.70 -5.54
CA PRO A 23 -25.57 17.82 -4.58
C PRO A 23 -26.08 16.40 -4.79
N ARG A 24 -25.19 15.51 -5.26
CA ARG A 24 -25.51 14.09 -5.38
C ARG A 24 -25.61 13.53 -3.97
N ALA A 25 -26.82 13.22 -3.51
CA ALA A 25 -27.05 12.56 -2.23
C ALA A 25 -26.16 11.31 -2.15
N SER A 26 -25.26 11.28 -1.17
CA SER A 26 -24.42 10.12 -0.90
C SER A 26 -25.32 9.00 -0.37
N LYS A 27 -25.72 8.08 -1.25
CA LYS A 27 -26.26 6.80 -0.79
C LYS A 27 -25.18 6.17 0.09
N SER A 28 -25.47 5.96 1.38
CA SER A 28 -24.59 5.19 2.25
C SER A 28 -24.39 3.83 1.59
N LYS A 29 -23.16 3.53 1.16
CA LYS A 29 -22.84 2.22 0.61
C LYS A 29 -22.86 1.26 1.79
N VAL A 30 -23.79 0.31 1.78
CA VAL A 30 -23.73 -0.85 2.68
C VAL A 30 -22.37 -1.52 2.46
N PRO A 31 -21.62 -1.87 3.52
CA PRO A 31 -20.36 -2.59 3.37
C PRO A 31 -20.56 -3.91 2.63
N LEU A 32 -19.67 -4.23 1.71
CA LEU A 32 -19.65 -5.53 1.01
C LEU A 32 -19.18 -6.62 1.98
N GLY A 33 -19.75 -7.81 1.87
CA GLY A 33 -19.43 -9.01 2.64
C GLY A 33 -18.82 -10.13 1.79
N SER A 34 -18.66 -11.30 2.41
CA SER A 34 -18.22 -12.51 1.71
C SER A 34 -19.29 -12.96 0.71
N GLY A 35 -18.88 -13.33 -0.50
CA GLY A 35 -19.77 -13.70 -1.60
C GLY A 35 -20.25 -12.54 -2.48
N ASP A 36 -20.01 -11.29 -2.06
CA ASP A 36 -20.30 -10.12 -2.91
C ASP A 36 -19.26 -9.98 -4.03
N SER A 37 -19.68 -9.38 -5.16
CA SER A 37 -18.76 -9.00 -6.23
C SER A 37 -17.90 -7.83 -5.78
N ILE A 38 -16.61 -8.09 -5.55
CA ILE A 38 -15.62 -7.07 -5.18
C ILE A 38 -14.70 -6.79 -6.37
N GLY A 39 -14.30 -5.53 -6.54
CA GLY A 39 -13.41 -5.13 -7.65
C GLY A 39 -14.06 -5.36 -9.02
N ALA A 40 -13.33 -6.03 -9.92
CA ALA A 40 -13.83 -6.42 -11.25
C ALA A 40 -14.54 -7.79 -11.24
N GLY A 41 -14.80 -8.37 -10.07
CA GLY A 41 -15.34 -9.73 -9.89
C GLY A 41 -14.28 -10.81 -9.70
N ASP A 42 -13.01 -10.43 -9.60
CA ASP A 42 -11.83 -11.28 -9.39
C ASP A 42 -11.27 -11.18 -7.96
N THR A 43 -11.95 -10.42 -7.10
CA THR A 43 -11.58 -10.23 -5.70
C THR A 43 -12.63 -10.89 -4.79
N TYR A 44 -12.17 -11.53 -3.72
CA TYR A 44 -13.04 -12.16 -2.73
C TYR A 44 -12.54 -11.89 -1.31
N LEU A 45 -13.42 -12.08 -0.32
CA LEU A 45 -13.14 -11.88 1.09
C LEU A 45 -13.08 -13.23 1.82
N VAL A 46 -11.91 -13.54 2.38
CA VAL A 46 -11.71 -14.64 3.32
C VAL A 46 -11.83 -14.09 4.73
N LEU A 47 -12.79 -14.59 5.49
CA LEU A 47 -12.99 -14.26 6.89
C LEU A 47 -12.35 -15.34 7.77
N ASP A 48 -12.03 -14.97 9.01
CA ASP A 48 -11.54 -15.89 10.03
C ASP A 48 -10.34 -16.73 9.58
N VAL A 49 -9.43 -16.09 8.84
CA VAL A 49 -8.23 -16.75 8.24
C VAL A 49 -7.33 -17.40 9.30
N LEU A 50 -7.34 -16.89 10.53
CA LEU A 50 -6.59 -17.46 11.65
C LEU A 50 -7.53 -18.18 12.61
N PRO A 51 -7.12 -19.32 13.18
CA PRO A 51 -7.84 -19.95 14.28
C PRO A 51 -8.06 -18.96 15.44
N GLU A 52 -9.20 -19.07 16.12
CA GLU A 52 -9.60 -18.14 17.20
C GLU A 52 -8.55 -18.02 18.31
N GLU A 53 -7.91 -19.13 18.68
CA GLU A 53 -6.87 -19.13 19.70
C GLU A 53 -5.61 -18.36 19.28
N LEU A 54 -5.26 -18.43 17.99
CA LEU A 54 -4.13 -17.68 17.45
C LEU A 54 -4.48 -16.18 17.35
N SER A 55 -5.67 -15.85 16.87
CA SER A 55 -6.09 -14.46 16.62
C SER A 55 -6.09 -13.61 17.91
N LYS A 56 -6.32 -14.22 19.07
CA LYS A 56 -6.25 -13.57 20.40
C LYS A 56 -4.86 -13.03 20.76
N THR A 57 -3.78 -13.62 20.24
CA THR A 57 -2.40 -13.29 20.66
C THR A 57 -1.50 -12.82 19.53
N VAL A 58 -1.87 -13.10 18.28
CA VAL A 58 -1.02 -12.89 17.09
C VAL A 58 -0.54 -11.45 16.95
N PHE A 59 -1.41 -10.46 17.21
CA PHE A 59 -1.07 -9.05 17.04
C PHE A 59 0.09 -8.62 17.93
N ALA A 60 0.00 -8.92 19.23
CA ALA A 60 1.04 -8.55 20.19
C ALA A 60 2.37 -9.23 19.84
N LYS A 61 2.33 -10.51 19.48
CA LYS A 61 3.52 -11.27 19.07
C LYS A 61 4.15 -10.70 17.81
N VAL A 62 3.37 -10.40 16.77
CA VAL A 62 3.90 -9.77 15.55
C VAL A 62 4.50 -8.40 15.83
N ARG A 63 3.85 -7.58 16.67
CA ARG A 63 4.39 -6.28 17.07
C ARG A 63 5.75 -6.40 17.78
N ASP A 64 5.90 -7.41 18.64
CA ASP A 64 7.08 -7.54 19.50
C ASP A 64 8.22 -8.38 18.88
N GLU A 65 7.89 -9.38 18.04
CA GLU A 65 8.87 -10.28 17.40
C GLU A 65 9.47 -9.69 16.12
N VAL A 66 8.67 -8.95 15.35
CA VAL A 66 9.10 -8.41 14.06
C VAL A 66 10.02 -7.21 14.30
N LYS A 67 11.15 -7.20 13.57
CA LYS A 67 12.09 -6.09 13.57
C LYS A 67 11.57 -4.94 12.70
N TRP A 68 10.60 -4.21 13.23
CA TRP A 68 10.04 -3.02 12.61
C TRP A 68 11.10 -1.92 12.44
N ASP A 69 11.13 -1.31 11.27
CA ASP A 69 12.11 -0.30 10.89
C ASP A 69 11.46 0.86 10.12
N VAL A 70 12.18 1.97 10.01
CA VAL A 70 11.78 3.14 9.23
C VAL A 70 12.29 2.99 7.79
N MET A 71 11.43 3.31 6.83
CA MET A 71 11.82 3.40 5.42
C MET A 71 11.80 4.84 4.95
N HIS A 72 12.76 5.20 4.10
CA HIS A 72 12.86 6.53 3.51
C HIS A 72 12.44 6.52 2.04
N HIS A 73 11.73 7.57 1.63
CA HIS A 73 11.36 7.81 0.25
C HIS A 73 11.43 9.30 -0.06
N ARG A 74 12.25 9.68 -1.05
CA ARG A 74 12.45 11.08 -1.47
C ARG A 74 12.98 11.96 -0.34
N GLY A 75 13.88 11.41 0.48
CA GLY A 75 14.56 12.13 1.56
C GLY A 75 13.73 12.32 2.84
N GLY A 76 12.58 11.65 2.95
CA GLY A 76 11.74 11.69 4.14
C GLY A 76 11.30 10.30 4.59
N GLU A 77 11.02 10.18 5.88
CA GLU A 77 10.45 8.96 6.46
C GLU A 77 9.03 8.72 5.92
N VAL A 78 8.74 7.47 5.58
CA VAL A 78 7.36 7.04 5.30
C VAL A 78 6.62 6.95 6.64
N PRO A 79 5.34 7.40 6.76
CA PRO A 79 4.62 7.45 8.03
C PRO A 79 4.08 6.07 8.46
N ARG A 80 4.93 5.05 8.42
CA ARG A 80 4.68 3.67 8.87
C ARG A 80 6.00 2.96 9.08
N LEU A 81 6.02 2.05 10.04
CA LEU A 81 7.10 1.09 10.15
C LEU A 81 6.94 -0.02 9.11
N VAL A 82 8.05 -0.60 8.69
CA VAL A 82 8.11 -1.72 7.74
C VAL A 82 9.09 -2.77 8.23
N ALA A 83 8.90 -4.00 7.78
CA ALA A 83 9.87 -5.07 7.92
C ALA A 83 9.78 -5.96 6.67
N VAL A 84 10.88 -6.61 6.31
CA VAL A 84 10.91 -7.59 5.24
C VAL A 84 11.34 -8.92 5.84
N GLU A 85 10.44 -9.90 5.83
CA GLU A 85 10.71 -11.28 6.23
C GLU A 85 10.48 -12.23 5.06
N GLY A 86 11.36 -13.22 4.92
CA GLY A 86 11.30 -14.18 3.82
C GLY A 86 12.14 -15.41 4.06
N GLU A 87 12.14 -16.29 3.06
CA GLU A 87 12.99 -17.47 3.03
C GLU A 87 14.37 -17.10 2.47
N ILE A 88 15.41 -17.63 3.11
CA ILE A 88 16.80 -17.50 2.68
C ILE A 88 17.23 -18.91 2.29
N GLY A 89 17.62 -19.10 1.03
CA GLY A 89 18.05 -20.39 0.51
C GLY A 89 19.30 -20.89 1.23
N GLU A 90 19.52 -22.21 1.22
CA GLU A 90 20.73 -22.83 1.79
C GLU A 90 22.04 -22.31 1.16
N ASP A 91 21.94 -21.87 -0.10
CA ASP A 91 23.02 -21.22 -0.86
C ASP A 91 23.16 -19.71 -0.56
N GLY A 92 22.36 -19.16 0.35
CA GLY A 92 22.29 -17.75 0.69
C GLY A 92 21.46 -16.91 -0.29
N SER A 93 20.76 -17.54 -1.25
CA SER A 93 19.86 -16.82 -2.14
C SER A 93 18.70 -16.18 -1.38
N ILE A 94 18.26 -15.01 -1.83
CA ILE A 94 17.17 -14.27 -1.23
C ILE A 94 16.19 -13.75 -2.29
N PRO A 95 14.89 -13.66 -1.98
CA PRO A 95 13.94 -12.98 -2.86
C PRO A 95 14.32 -11.51 -3.00
N VAL A 96 14.36 -11.03 -4.24
CA VAL A 96 14.65 -9.62 -4.54
C VAL A 96 13.33 -8.88 -4.71
N TYR A 97 13.05 -7.96 -3.79
CA TYR A 97 11.96 -6.99 -3.91
C TYR A 97 12.52 -5.64 -4.36
N ARG A 98 11.89 -5.01 -5.36
CA ARG A 98 12.25 -3.66 -5.81
C ARG A 98 11.09 -2.71 -5.58
N HIS A 99 11.21 -1.89 -4.55
CA HIS A 99 10.31 -0.78 -4.24
C HIS A 99 10.97 0.54 -4.61
N PRO A 100 10.23 1.58 -5.04
CA PRO A 100 10.77 2.93 -5.11
C PRO A 100 10.98 3.46 -3.69
N SER A 101 12.12 3.14 -3.08
CA SER A 101 12.59 3.68 -1.81
C SER A 101 14.03 4.17 -1.98
N ASP A 102 14.47 5.04 -1.07
CA ASP A 102 15.85 5.52 -1.09
C ASP A 102 16.81 4.36 -0.74
N GLU A 103 16.41 3.53 0.24
CA GLU A 103 17.07 2.28 0.62
C GLU A 103 16.03 1.19 0.89
N SER A 104 16.42 -0.08 0.71
CA SER A 104 15.56 -1.24 1.03
C SER A 104 15.85 -1.73 2.45
N PRO A 105 14.84 -2.05 3.27
CA PRO A 105 15.06 -2.67 4.57
C PRO A 105 15.75 -4.03 4.42
N PRO A 106 16.51 -4.49 5.44
CA PRO A 106 17.14 -5.80 5.40
C PRO A 106 16.09 -6.92 5.38
N LEU A 107 16.36 -7.97 4.60
CA LEU A 107 15.60 -9.21 4.67
C LEU A 107 15.99 -9.99 5.94
N ASN A 108 15.00 -10.29 6.78
CA ASN A 108 15.15 -11.22 7.89
C ASN A 108 14.48 -12.56 7.55
N THR A 109 14.87 -13.63 8.23
CA THR A 109 14.10 -14.88 8.21
C THR A 109 12.74 -14.66 8.87
N PHE A 110 11.72 -15.41 8.47
CA PHE A 110 10.42 -15.41 9.16
C PHE A 110 10.57 -15.59 10.67
N SER A 111 10.00 -14.64 11.42
CA SER A 111 9.74 -14.77 12.85
C SER A 111 8.79 -15.94 13.11
N SER A 112 8.80 -16.46 14.34
CA SER A 112 7.98 -17.61 14.72
C SER A 112 6.50 -17.39 14.44
N THR A 113 5.99 -16.21 14.79
CA THR A 113 4.57 -15.89 14.59
C THR A 113 4.23 -15.63 13.13
N VAL A 114 5.08 -14.96 12.36
CA VAL A 114 4.83 -14.76 10.91
C VAL A 114 4.87 -16.09 10.16
N ARG A 115 5.79 -17.00 10.50
CA ARG A 115 5.79 -18.37 9.96
C ARG A 115 4.48 -19.09 10.27
N LEU A 116 4.00 -19.01 11.51
CA LEU A 116 2.74 -19.63 11.91
C LEU A 116 1.54 -19.07 11.13
N ILE A 117 1.47 -17.75 10.93
CA ILE A 117 0.43 -17.12 10.08
C ILE A 117 0.49 -17.68 8.65
N ARG A 118 1.70 -17.74 8.07
CA ARG A 118 1.92 -18.24 6.70
C ARG A 118 1.49 -19.71 6.56
N ASP A 119 1.71 -20.54 7.57
CA ASP A 119 1.36 -21.95 7.49
C ASP A 119 -0.17 -22.20 7.66
N HIS A 120 -0.94 -21.17 8.06
CA HIS A 120 -2.41 -21.20 8.14
C HIS A 120 -3.13 -20.59 6.94
N ALA A 121 -2.45 -19.74 6.16
CA ALA A 121 -3.01 -18.95 5.06
C ALA A 121 -2.57 -19.49 3.69
#